data_AF-A0A9W7Y1G7-F1
#
_entry.id   AF-A0A9W7Y1G7-F1
#
_cell.length_a   1.000
_cell.length_b   1.000
_cell.length_c   1.000
_cell.angle_alpha   90.00
_cell.angle_beta   90.00
_cell.angle_gamma   90.00
#
_symmetry.space_group_name_H-M   'P 1'
#
loop_
_entity.id
_entity.type
_entity.pdbx_description
1 polymer ?
#
loop_
_entity_poly.entity_id
_entity_poly.type
_entity_poly.pdbx_seq_one_letter_code
_entity_poly.pdbx_strand_id
1 'polypeptide(L)'
;VYHIDQDGHQKGAVLSEMSDVVYTESSVRSYRLRQTLYPPSSTYAWICGGLPRDIQSLTTNEILEYHRKYYSYSNLTLLLVGAYDELPAAIFDVLEGLDAEIAASPPPLKCPMPPPRRGKETRCVNFTFASKNMETGTIAFAWEGPPAEDVESYIALDMLIDYLGNDPASPLRKRFTNRPVPIAGDISFGITQYFPAMIELSFTEVPYRSCRHNTAGTSSLGRRDAVLSASYPSPADVFGPVDLAKLHDDVDTLFARNYYKKQLVSTLTYMVDRWLVDNWPQVHNYMARRSASLAAGFAQTAMHDKDPHGILSLLARDAVAHRLSPGSTDLPQPSFASHGRYFSMRRELEQKSSSFWRSLAQKWFLEGHMVHLSLNADPDIDIQDKAERILTLQYRMENMSREELEKVRQQAAAAIELTKTKIPRAVLTALPPVPDISKVQIAAFSSHNFRLADSSASPSPFALGRVLVVPSETGARLQISLPLDGLPADLRPHLPLFVGLLKVSVGLVVPSAIAATVGSAAGLPTDETPGMPYVYVDSDKADGALDKALVEYGACIGKYAGCSHRGSWPEEVLTLYASAKEGDA
;
A
#
# COMPACT_ATOMS: atom_id res chain seq x y z
N VAL A 1 4.57 10.88 -26.35
CA VAL A 1 3.56 11.41 -25.40
C VAL A 1 2.18 11.43 -26.04
N TYR A 2 2.00 12.22 -27.10
CA TYR A 2 0.77 12.32 -27.88
C TYR A 2 1.12 12.65 -29.35
N HIS A 3 0.38 12.10 -30.31
CA HIS A 3 0.42 12.45 -31.73
C HIS A 3 -0.89 12.05 -32.41
N ILE A 4 -1.08 12.52 -33.65
CA ILE A 4 -2.16 12.10 -34.54
C ILE A 4 -1.52 11.21 -35.61
N ASP A 5 -2.12 10.05 -35.88
CA ASP A 5 -1.64 9.15 -36.93
C ASP A 5 -2.15 9.55 -38.33
N GLN A 6 -1.74 8.78 -39.35
CA GLN A 6 -2.07 9.03 -40.75
C GLN A 6 -3.58 8.97 -41.06
N ASP A 7 -4.35 8.29 -40.21
CA ASP A 7 -5.80 8.10 -40.33
C ASP A 7 -6.58 9.13 -39.50
N GLY A 8 -5.88 10.02 -38.77
CA GLY A 8 -6.49 11.04 -37.93
C GLY A 8 -6.80 10.58 -36.50
N HIS A 9 -6.37 9.38 -36.10
CA HIS A 9 -6.61 8.88 -34.75
C HIS A 9 -5.58 9.42 -33.75
N GLN A 10 -6.02 9.65 -32.51
CA GLN A 10 -5.10 9.98 -31.41
C GLN A 10 -4.31 8.74 -30.99
N LYS A 11 -2.99 8.92 -30.89
CA LYS A 11 -2.05 7.90 -30.43
C LYS A 11 -1.07 8.50 -29.44
N GLY A 12 -0.49 7.64 -28.60
CA GLY A 12 0.57 8.03 -27.69
C GLY A 12 0.55 7.18 -26.43
N ALA A 13 1.70 6.65 -26.05
CA ALA A 13 1.82 5.76 -24.89
C ALA A 13 1.25 6.41 -23.60
N VAL A 14 1.64 7.65 -23.30
CA VAL A 14 1.19 8.38 -22.10
C VAL A 14 -0.30 8.71 -22.17
N LEU A 15 -0.82 9.15 -23.33
CA LEU A 15 -2.25 9.40 -23.48
C LEU A 15 -3.08 8.13 -23.25
N SER A 16 -2.65 7.00 -23.83
CA SER A 16 -3.31 5.70 -23.64
C SER A 16 -3.26 5.27 -22.18
N GLU A 17 -2.08 5.29 -21.55
CA GLU A 17 -1.91 4.95 -20.14
C GLU A 17 -2.83 5.80 -19.24
N MET A 18 -2.81 7.13 -19.42
CA MET A 18 -3.61 8.03 -18.59
C MET A 18 -5.11 7.93 -18.85
N SER A 19 -5.53 7.60 -20.07
CA SER A 19 -6.95 7.35 -20.38
C SER A 19 -7.50 6.16 -19.59
N ASP A 20 -6.68 5.12 -19.40
CA ASP A 20 -7.12 3.88 -18.77
C ASP A 20 -7.18 4.00 -17.23
N VAL A 21 -6.35 4.87 -16.64
CA VAL A 21 -6.20 4.93 -15.18
C VAL A 21 -6.89 6.12 -14.52
N VAL A 22 -7.10 7.24 -15.22
CA VAL A 22 -7.45 8.53 -14.56
C VAL A 22 -8.84 8.55 -13.92
N TYR A 23 -9.78 7.79 -14.46
CA TYR A 23 -11.17 7.68 -13.96
C TYR A 23 -11.43 6.44 -13.09
N THR A 24 -10.40 5.64 -12.84
CA THR A 24 -10.49 4.53 -11.89
C THR A 24 -10.76 5.06 -10.48
N GLU A 25 -11.45 4.25 -9.68
CA GLU A 25 -11.81 4.61 -8.30
C GLU A 25 -10.60 5.07 -7.48
N SER A 26 -9.48 4.34 -7.56
CA SER A 26 -8.25 4.65 -6.84
C SER A 26 -7.64 5.99 -7.26
N SER A 27 -7.63 6.29 -8.56
CA SER A 27 -7.08 7.54 -9.10
C SER A 27 -7.93 8.73 -8.72
N VAL A 28 -9.26 8.61 -8.86
CA VAL A 28 -10.19 9.69 -8.47
C VAL A 28 -10.08 9.93 -6.96
N ARG A 29 -10.10 8.87 -6.14
CA ARG A 29 -9.93 8.98 -4.68
C ARG A 29 -8.64 9.71 -4.32
N SER A 30 -7.50 9.19 -4.76
CA SER A 30 -6.18 9.74 -4.43
C SER A 30 -6.05 11.19 -4.87
N TYR A 31 -6.45 11.51 -6.10
CA TYR A 31 -6.32 12.87 -6.62
C TYR A 31 -7.26 13.85 -5.91
N ARG A 32 -8.53 13.48 -5.66
CA ARG A 32 -9.49 14.37 -5.01
C ARG A 32 -9.15 14.63 -3.54
N LEU A 33 -8.64 13.63 -2.82
CA LEU A 33 -8.10 13.83 -1.47
C LEU A 33 -6.95 14.85 -1.51
N ARG A 34 -5.98 14.67 -2.39
CA ARG A 34 -4.83 15.59 -2.52
C ARG A 34 -5.25 17.01 -2.91
N GLN A 35 -6.17 17.18 -3.86
CA GLN A 35 -6.69 18.52 -4.25
C GLN A 35 -7.42 19.23 -3.11
N THR A 36 -8.02 18.46 -2.19
CA THR A 36 -8.75 19.01 -1.06
C THR A 36 -7.80 19.40 0.08
N LEU A 37 -6.77 18.58 0.31
CA LEU A 37 -5.80 18.77 1.40
C LEU A 37 -4.70 19.80 1.04
N TYR A 38 -4.14 19.72 -0.16
CA TYR A 38 -3.05 20.59 -0.60
C TYR A 38 -3.57 21.78 -1.43
N PRO A 39 -2.99 22.99 -1.27
CA PRO A 39 -3.38 24.13 -2.08
C PRO A 39 -3.04 23.89 -3.57
N PRO A 40 -3.73 24.55 -4.52
CA PRO A 40 -3.41 24.48 -5.95
C PRO A 40 -1.98 24.93 -6.30
N SER A 41 -1.33 25.71 -5.43
CA SER A 41 0.08 26.08 -5.55
C SER A 41 1.04 24.92 -5.24
N SER A 42 0.58 23.86 -4.58
CA SER A 42 1.34 22.63 -4.35
C SER A 42 1.27 21.72 -5.56
N THR A 43 2.40 21.14 -5.96
CA THR A 43 2.48 20.12 -7.01
C THR A 43 1.67 18.87 -6.67
N TYR A 44 1.44 18.59 -5.38
CA TYR A 44 0.60 17.47 -4.95
C TYR A 44 -0.88 17.66 -5.28
N ALA A 45 -1.36 18.86 -5.57
CA ALA A 45 -2.73 19.10 -6.01
C ALA A 45 -2.98 18.73 -7.48
N TRP A 46 -1.96 18.23 -8.21
CA TRP A 46 -2.03 17.96 -9.65
C TRP A 46 -1.73 16.49 -9.99
N ILE A 47 -2.20 16.03 -11.15
CA ILE A 47 -1.89 14.70 -11.68
C ILE A 47 -0.62 14.81 -12.54
N CYS A 48 0.51 14.33 -12.02
CA CYS A 48 1.80 14.40 -12.70
C CYS A 48 1.87 13.57 -13.98
N GLY A 49 1.08 12.49 -14.10
CA GLY A 49 0.92 11.74 -15.34
C GLY A 49 0.22 12.53 -16.46
N GLY A 50 -0.52 13.59 -16.10
CA GLY A 50 -1.29 14.42 -17.03
C GLY A 50 -2.71 13.94 -17.23
N LEU A 51 -3.67 14.87 -17.25
CA LEU A 51 -5.04 14.57 -17.68
C LEU A 51 -5.06 14.37 -19.20
N PRO A 52 -5.88 13.45 -19.74
CA PRO A 52 -5.96 13.24 -21.18
C PRO A 52 -6.14 14.53 -22.00
N ARG A 53 -7.00 15.44 -21.53
CA ARG A 53 -7.21 16.76 -22.15
C ARG A 53 -5.97 17.67 -22.14
N ASP A 54 -5.20 17.65 -21.06
CA ASP A 54 -4.01 18.52 -20.90
C ASP A 54 -2.83 17.96 -21.70
N ILE A 55 -2.72 16.62 -21.81
CA ILE A 55 -1.74 15.94 -22.66
C ILE A 55 -1.93 16.32 -24.13
N GLN A 56 -3.18 16.48 -24.58
CA GLN A 56 -3.50 16.84 -25.96
C GLN A 56 -3.19 18.30 -26.32
N SER A 57 -2.98 19.18 -25.34
CA SER A 57 -2.55 20.57 -25.55
C SER A 57 -1.04 20.76 -25.41
N LEU A 58 -0.32 19.75 -24.91
CA LEU A 58 1.11 19.84 -24.65
C LEU A 58 1.92 19.94 -25.95
N THR A 59 2.82 20.92 -26.01
CA THR A 59 3.69 21.17 -27.17
C THR A 59 5.10 20.62 -26.96
N THR A 60 5.80 20.31 -28.05
CA THR A 60 7.21 19.89 -28.00
C THR A 60 8.11 20.95 -27.35
N ASN A 61 7.84 22.23 -27.58
CA ASN A 61 8.62 23.31 -26.99
C ASN A 61 8.47 23.37 -25.47
N GLU A 62 7.25 23.22 -24.94
CA GLU A 62 7.03 23.16 -23.48
C GLU A 62 7.76 21.97 -22.84
N ILE A 63 7.76 20.81 -23.51
CA ILE A 63 8.50 19.62 -23.03
C ILE A 63 10.01 19.91 -23.00
N LEU A 64 10.56 20.51 -24.06
CA LEU A 64 11.98 20.84 -24.15
C LEU A 64 12.38 21.92 -23.13
N GLU A 65 11.53 22.93 -22.91
CA GLU A 65 11.73 23.96 -21.90
C GLU A 65 11.68 23.39 -20.49
N TYR A 66 10.72 22.50 -20.21
CA TYR A 66 10.64 21.78 -18.94
C TYR A 66 11.92 20.97 -18.70
N HIS A 67 12.36 20.19 -19.70
CA HIS A 67 13.60 19.42 -19.60
C HIS A 67 14.80 20.34 -19.34
N ARG A 68 14.97 21.39 -20.13
CA ARG A 68 16.07 22.35 -19.99
C ARG A 68 16.08 23.03 -18.61
N LYS A 69 14.91 23.31 -18.05
CA LYS A 69 14.77 23.97 -16.75
C LYS A 69 15.06 23.04 -15.58
N TYR A 70 14.55 21.80 -15.60
CA TYR A 70 14.55 20.92 -14.44
C TYR A 70 15.62 19.81 -14.48
N TYR A 71 16.13 19.42 -15.66
CA TYR A 71 17.16 18.39 -15.83
C TYR A 71 18.56 19.01 -15.94
N SER A 72 18.89 19.91 -15.01
CA SER A 72 20.21 20.54 -14.86
C SER A 72 21.01 19.83 -13.78
N TYR A 73 22.35 19.75 -13.88
CA TYR A 73 23.20 19.11 -12.86
C TYR A 73 23.00 19.72 -11.46
N SER A 74 22.77 21.03 -11.38
CA SER A 74 22.43 21.73 -10.12
C SER A 74 21.07 21.35 -9.51
N ASN A 75 20.23 20.64 -10.26
CA ASN A 75 18.94 20.10 -9.82
C ASN A 75 18.92 18.57 -9.66
N LEU A 76 20.03 17.88 -9.93
CA LEU A 76 20.15 16.44 -9.77
C LEU A 76 20.64 16.06 -8.36
N THR A 77 20.27 14.86 -7.93
CA THR A 77 20.82 14.22 -6.73
C THR A 77 21.21 12.80 -7.11
N LEU A 78 22.48 12.49 -6.92
CA LEU A 78 23.01 11.15 -7.17
C LEU A 78 23.05 10.37 -5.85
N LEU A 79 22.42 9.20 -5.84
CA LEU A 79 22.47 8.25 -4.73
C LEU A 79 23.22 7.00 -5.21
N LEU A 80 24.40 6.77 -4.64
CA LEU A 80 25.17 5.55 -4.87
C LEU A 80 24.95 4.64 -3.65
N VAL A 81 24.25 3.53 -3.87
CA VAL A 81 23.93 2.56 -2.82
C VAL A 81 24.36 1.19 -3.31
N GLY A 82 25.16 0.48 -2.52
CA GLY A 82 25.67 -0.83 -2.86
C GLY A 82 26.67 -1.33 -1.83
N ALA A 83 27.01 -2.62 -1.92
CA ALA A 83 28.13 -3.20 -1.20
C ALA A 83 29.41 -2.87 -1.97
N TYR A 84 30.08 -1.79 -1.57
CA TYR A 84 31.34 -1.36 -2.15
C TYR A 84 32.45 -1.56 -1.11
N ASP A 85 33.45 -2.38 -1.41
CA ASP A 85 34.63 -2.55 -0.55
C ASP A 85 35.55 -1.31 -0.60
N GLU A 86 35.56 -0.62 -1.74
CA GLU A 86 36.27 0.62 -2.00
C GLU A 86 35.36 1.61 -2.73
N LEU A 87 35.68 2.90 -2.65
CA LEU A 87 34.94 3.93 -3.39
C LEU A 87 34.91 3.55 -4.89
N PRO A 88 33.75 3.60 -5.58
CA PRO A 88 33.66 3.23 -6.99
C PRO A 88 34.34 4.29 -7.87
N ALA A 89 35.68 4.25 -7.93
CA ALA A 89 36.53 5.28 -8.54
C ALA A 89 36.11 5.61 -9.97
N ALA A 90 35.78 4.60 -10.79
CA ALA A 90 35.31 4.82 -12.15
C ALA A 90 34.05 5.69 -12.27
N ILE A 91 33.15 5.67 -11.28
CA ILE A 91 31.98 6.56 -11.26
C ILE A 91 32.44 7.99 -10.96
N PHE A 92 33.31 8.16 -9.98
CA PHE A 92 33.85 9.47 -9.62
C PHE A 92 34.72 10.07 -10.72
N ASP A 93 35.54 9.28 -11.41
CA ASP A 93 36.32 9.71 -12.58
C ASP A 93 35.40 10.27 -13.69
N VAL A 94 34.25 9.63 -13.92
CA VAL A 94 33.24 10.12 -14.87
C VAL A 94 32.62 11.43 -14.37
N LEU A 95 32.32 11.53 -13.07
CA LEU A 95 31.76 12.76 -12.49
C LEU A 95 32.76 13.93 -12.54
N GLU A 96 34.04 13.68 -12.26
CA GLU A 96 35.13 14.66 -12.42
C GLU A 96 35.27 15.11 -13.88
N GLY A 97 35.09 14.19 -14.83
CA GLY A 97 35.02 14.52 -16.25
C GLY A 97 33.88 15.47 -16.64
N LEU A 98 32.84 15.56 -15.79
CA LEU A 98 31.70 16.46 -15.97
C LEU A 98 31.83 17.76 -15.16
N ASP A 99 32.90 17.96 -14.39
CA ASP A 99 33.04 19.11 -13.48
C ASP A 99 32.85 20.46 -14.16
N ALA A 100 33.36 20.63 -15.38
CA ALA A 100 33.18 21.86 -16.15
C ALA A 100 31.70 22.12 -16.49
N GLU A 101 30.93 21.08 -16.84
CA GLU A 101 29.50 21.19 -17.13
C GLU A 101 28.67 21.42 -15.86
N ILE A 102 29.06 20.74 -14.76
CA ILE A 102 28.44 20.91 -13.44
C ILE A 102 28.66 22.35 -12.96
N ALA A 103 29.89 22.87 -13.05
CA ALA A 103 30.24 24.24 -12.66
C ALA A 103 29.55 25.30 -13.53
N ALA A 104 29.33 25.01 -14.81
CA ALA A 104 28.59 25.89 -15.72
C ALA A 104 27.07 25.85 -15.53
N SER A 105 26.55 24.95 -14.69
CA SER A 105 25.10 24.79 -14.50
C SER A 105 24.48 26.00 -13.78
N PRO A 106 23.23 26.37 -14.12
CA PRO A 106 22.52 27.44 -13.43
C PRO A 106 22.37 27.15 -11.93
N PRO A 107 22.17 28.16 -11.07
CA PRO A 107 22.04 27.95 -9.64
C PRO A 107 20.89 26.98 -9.30
N PRO A 108 20.96 26.25 -8.17
CA PRO A 108 19.92 25.34 -7.75
C PRO A 108 18.54 26.02 -7.69
N LEU A 109 17.55 25.39 -8.33
CA LEU A 109 16.16 25.83 -8.23
C LEU A 109 15.69 25.76 -6.77
N LYS A 110 15.32 26.91 -6.20
CA LYS A 110 14.64 27.01 -4.90
C LYS A 110 13.14 27.08 -5.12
N CYS A 111 12.45 25.97 -4.88
CA CYS A 111 11.00 25.90 -4.94
C CYS A 111 10.49 25.14 -3.71
N PRO A 112 10.58 25.73 -2.50
CA PRO A 112 10.04 25.09 -1.30
C PRO A 112 8.55 24.84 -1.51
N MET A 113 8.08 23.69 -1.05
CA MET A 113 6.66 23.35 -1.15
C MET A 113 5.83 24.31 -0.30
N PRO A 114 4.70 24.84 -0.80
CA PRO A 114 3.84 25.67 0.03
C PRO A 114 3.23 24.82 1.15
N PRO A 115 3.08 25.36 2.37
CA PRO A 115 2.43 24.63 3.45
C PRO A 115 0.96 24.34 3.09
N PRO A 116 0.33 23.29 3.67
CA PRO A 116 -1.06 22.97 3.40
C PRO A 116 -2.01 24.07 3.83
N ARG A 117 -3.24 23.98 3.34
CA ARG A 117 -4.30 24.88 3.76
C ARG A 117 -4.70 24.56 5.20
N ARG A 118 -4.38 25.45 6.14
CA ARG A 118 -5.05 25.51 7.45
C ARG A 118 -6.46 26.07 7.26
N GLY A 119 -7.36 25.24 6.75
CA GLY A 119 -8.75 25.60 6.44
C GLY A 119 -9.74 25.21 7.54
N LYS A 120 -10.93 25.81 7.50
CA LYS A 120 -12.10 25.25 8.19
C LYS A 120 -12.44 23.92 7.52
N GLU A 121 -12.80 22.93 8.34
CA GLU A 121 -13.13 21.56 7.94
C GLU A 121 -13.87 21.52 6.59
N THR A 122 -13.28 20.83 5.62
CA THR A 122 -13.84 20.83 4.26
C THR A 122 -15.08 19.93 4.23
N ARG A 123 -16.17 20.46 3.68
CA ARG A 123 -17.47 19.77 3.55
C ARG A 123 -17.30 18.45 2.82
N CYS A 124 -18.09 17.44 3.18
CA CYS A 124 -18.22 16.20 2.39
C CYS A 124 -18.46 16.56 0.92
N VAL A 125 -17.56 16.14 0.04
CA VAL A 125 -17.70 16.33 -1.41
C VAL A 125 -17.99 14.97 -2.03
N ASN A 126 -19.08 14.90 -2.78
CA ASN A 126 -19.44 13.71 -3.54
C ASN A 126 -18.74 13.77 -4.90
N PHE A 127 -18.00 12.73 -5.23
CA PHE A 127 -17.37 12.52 -6.52
C PHE A 127 -17.87 11.23 -7.15
N THR A 128 -17.65 11.08 -8.45
CA THR A 128 -18.00 9.87 -9.19
C THR A 128 -16.78 9.26 -9.86
N PHE A 129 -16.81 7.95 -10.05
CA PHE A 129 -15.76 7.19 -10.73
C PHE A 129 -16.38 6.19 -11.71
N ALA A 130 -15.61 5.82 -12.74
CA ALA A 130 -16.10 4.93 -13.78
C ALA A 130 -16.26 3.50 -13.24
N SER A 131 -17.51 3.01 -13.15
CA SER A 131 -17.80 1.63 -12.74
C SER A 131 -19.17 1.18 -13.23
N LYS A 132 -19.26 -0.09 -13.62
CA LYS A 132 -20.54 -0.75 -13.93
C LYS A 132 -21.25 -1.27 -12.67
N ASN A 133 -20.50 -1.54 -11.61
CA ASN A 133 -21.07 -1.96 -10.34
C ASN A 133 -21.57 -0.73 -9.57
N MET A 134 -22.90 -0.62 -9.46
CA MET A 134 -23.62 0.48 -8.82
C MET A 134 -24.07 0.15 -7.39
N GLU A 135 -23.73 -1.04 -6.88
CA GLU A 135 -24.16 -1.51 -5.55
C GLU A 135 -23.17 -1.16 -4.45
N THR A 136 -22.01 -0.65 -4.83
CA THR A 136 -20.94 -0.26 -3.91
C THR A 136 -20.35 1.09 -4.29
N GLY A 137 -19.83 1.80 -3.30
CA GLY A 137 -19.00 2.97 -3.50
C GLY A 137 -17.84 2.98 -2.52
N THR A 138 -17.22 4.15 -2.38
CA THR A 138 -16.03 4.31 -1.53
C THR A 138 -16.13 5.54 -0.67
N ILE A 139 -15.80 5.38 0.60
CA ILE A 139 -15.73 6.46 1.56
C ILE A 139 -14.26 6.64 1.92
N ALA A 140 -13.74 7.87 1.81
CA ALA A 140 -12.33 8.12 2.11
C ALA A 140 -12.12 9.38 2.94
N PHE A 141 -11.12 9.31 3.80
CA PHE A 141 -10.71 10.34 4.73
C PHE A 141 -9.23 10.62 4.55
N ALA A 142 -8.83 11.87 4.71
CA ALA A 142 -7.43 12.22 4.81
C ALA A 142 -7.18 13.30 5.86
N TRP A 143 -5.99 13.24 6.45
CA TRP A 143 -5.47 14.22 7.39
C TRP A 143 -4.12 14.71 6.90
N GLU A 144 -3.78 15.93 7.29
CA GLU A 144 -2.40 16.40 7.26
C GLU A 144 -1.59 15.60 8.29
N GLY A 145 -0.43 15.07 7.87
CA GLY A 145 0.52 14.37 8.71
C GLY A 145 1.70 15.25 9.14
N PRO A 146 2.70 14.66 9.81
CA PRO A 146 3.88 15.39 10.27
C PRO A 146 4.66 16.03 9.13
N PRO A 147 5.37 17.14 9.41
CA PRO A 147 6.33 17.72 8.48
C PRO A 147 7.48 16.72 8.23
N ALA A 148 8.20 16.88 7.12
CA ALA A 148 9.24 15.91 6.75
C ALA A 148 10.44 15.88 7.69
N GLU A 149 10.62 16.94 8.47
CA GLU A 149 11.62 17.07 9.52
C GLU A 149 11.28 16.21 10.76
N ASP A 150 10.01 15.87 10.97
CA ASP A 150 9.53 15.09 12.12
C ASP A 150 9.40 13.61 11.76
N VAL A 151 10.55 12.99 11.53
CA VAL A 151 10.68 11.56 11.16
C VAL A 151 10.20 10.64 12.29
N GLU A 152 10.42 11.01 13.56
CA GLU A 152 9.95 10.22 14.71
C GLU A 152 8.43 10.12 14.71
N SER A 153 7.70 11.24 14.55
CA SER A 153 6.23 11.20 14.45
C SER A 153 5.75 10.45 13.21
N TYR A 154 6.44 10.58 12.07
CA TYR A 154 6.08 9.83 10.86
C TYR A 154 6.16 8.31 11.10
N ILE A 155 7.28 7.82 11.64
CA ILE A 155 7.48 6.39 11.92
C ILE A 155 6.50 5.91 12.99
N ALA A 156 6.25 6.72 14.03
CA ALA A 156 5.26 6.39 15.04
C ALA A 156 3.85 6.26 14.43
N LEU A 157 3.44 7.21 13.57
CA LEU A 157 2.14 7.11 12.89
C LEU A 157 2.06 5.89 11.97
N ASP A 158 3.13 5.58 11.21
CA ASP A 158 3.21 4.36 10.38
C ASP A 158 2.99 3.09 11.21
N MET A 159 3.67 2.96 12.36
CA MET A 159 3.49 1.84 13.30
C MET A 159 2.05 1.73 13.82
N LEU A 160 1.47 2.86 14.21
CA LEU A 160 0.12 2.91 14.76
C LEU A 160 -0.95 2.61 13.71
N ILE A 161 -0.82 3.18 12.52
CA ILE A 161 -1.72 2.96 11.37
C ILE A 161 -1.74 1.48 10.98
N ASP A 162 -0.57 0.84 10.91
CA ASP A 162 -0.46 -0.58 10.59
C ASP A 162 -1.25 -1.44 11.60
N TYR A 163 -1.08 -1.17 12.91
CA TYR A 163 -1.84 -1.85 13.95
C TYR A 163 -3.35 -1.58 13.88
N LEU A 164 -3.75 -0.32 13.63
CA LEU A 164 -5.16 0.08 13.69
C LEU A 164 -6.00 -0.42 12.51
N GLY A 165 -5.42 -0.62 11.32
CA GLY A 165 -6.19 -0.89 10.10
C GLY A 165 -5.68 -1.98 9.15
N ASN A 166 -4.42 -2.39 9.19
CA ASN A 166 -3.84 -3.20 8.11
C ASN A 166 -3.72 -4.70 8.41
N ASP A 167 -3.90 -5.11 9.66
CA ASP A 167 -3.96 -6.52 10.07
C ASP A 167 -5.42 -7.02 10.14
N PRO A 168 -5.75 -8.26 9.77
CA PRO A 168 -7.12 -8.80 9.89
C PRO A 168 -7.73 -8.67 11.30
N ALA A 169 -6.91 -8.72 12.36
CA ALA A 169 -7.34 -8.54 13.74
C ALA A 169 -7.35 -7.07 14.18
N SER A 170 -6.95 -6.13 13.32
CA SER A 170 -6.96 -4.69 13.59
C SER A 170 -8.35 -4.20 14.00
N PRO A 171 -8.43 -3.25 14.96
CA PRO A 171 -9.70 -2.79 15.49
C PRO A 171 -10.59 -2.08 14.46
N LEU A 172 -10.03 -1.38 13.45
CA LEU A 172 -10.84 -0.82 12.37
C LEU A 172 -11.46 -1.93 11.50
N ARG A 173 -10.71 -2.99 11.20
CA ARG A 173 -11.27 -4.13 10.45
C ARG A 173 -12.37 -4.83 11.22
N LYS A 174 -12.18 -5.09 12.52
CA LYS A 174 -13.24 -5.62 13.40
C LYS A 174 -14.52 -4.77 13.37
N ARG A 175 -14.39 -3.44 13.34
CA ARG A 175 -15.53 -2.51 13.33
C ARG A 175 -16.25 -2.42 11.99
N PHE A 176 -15.53 -2.41 10.87
CA PHE A 176 -16.07 -2.02 9.56
C PHE A 176 -16.20 -3.19 8.56
N THR A 177 -15.29 -4.18 8.59
CA THR A 177 -15.25 -5.29 7.61
C THR A 177 -15.55 -6.65 8.24
N ASN A 178 -14.88 -7.01 9.34
CA ASN A 178 -14.85 -8.36 9.90
C ASN A 178 -15.99 -8.56 10.92
N ARG A 179 -17.23 -8.43 10.43
CA ARG A 179 -18.46 -8.49 11.22
C ARG A 179 -19.60 -9.11 10.41
N PRO A 180 -20.67 -9.63 11.04
CA PRO A 180 -21.76 -10.32 10.34
C PRO A 180 -22.43 -9.49 9.24
N VAL A 181 -22.56 -8.18 9.47
CA VAL A 181 -23.08 -7.22 8.48
C VAL A 181 -22.01 -6.16 8.20
N PRO A 182 -21.12 -6.37 7.21
CA PRO A 182 -20.04 -5.43 6.90
C PRO A 182 -20.56 -4.11 6.36
N ILE A 183 -19.87 -3.02 6.68
CA ILE A 183 -20.14 -1.66 6.17
C ILE A 183 -18.98 -1.14 5.31
N ALA A 184 -18.06 -2.02 4.94
CA ALA A 184 -17.02 -1.90 3.92
C ALA A 184 -16.58 -3.32 3.54
N GLY A 185 -16.17 -3.54 2.29
CA GLY A 185 -15.52 -4.81 1.91
C GLY A 185 -14.04 -4.83 2.27
N ASP A 186 -13.34 -3.69 2.14
CA ASP A 186 -11.95 -3.54 2.54
C ASP A 186 -11.63 -2.15 3.10
N ILE A 187 -10.51 -2.07 3.82
CA ILE A 187 -9.95 -0.84 4.39
C ILE A 187 -8.50 -0.72 3.93
N SER A 188 -8.10 0.48 3.51
CA SER A 188 -6.70 0.83 3.33
C SER A 188 -6.37 2.04 4.20
N PHE A 189 -5.43 1.86 5.13
CA PHE A 189 -4.96 2.92 6.03
C PHE A 189 -3.46 3.10 5.86
N GLY A 190 -3.02 4.31 5.50
CA GLY A 190 -1.61 4.57 5.22
C GLY A 190 -1.21 6.02 5.43
N ILE A 191 0.10 6.25 5.41
CA ILE A 191 0.72 7.57 5.50
C ILE A 191 1.76 7.75 4.38
N THR A 192 1.57 8.79 3.56
CA THR A 192 2.42 9.11 2.41
C THR A 192 3.29 10.32 2.72
N GLN A 193 4.59 10.22 2.44
CA GLN A 193 5.61 11.26 2.68
C GLN A 193 5.57 12.39 1.65
N TYR A 194 4.45 13.09 1.59
CA TYR A 194 4.36 14.41 0.97
C TYR A 194 4.94 15.48 1.90
N PHE A 195 4.98 16.73 1.44
CA PHE A 195 5.48 17.87 2.21
C PHE A 195 4.34 18.83 2.55
N PRO A 196 3.81 18.77 3.79
CA PRO A 196 3.92 17.73 4.82
C PRO A 196 3.17 16.45 4.44
N ALA A 197 3.32 15.39 5.24
CA ALA A 197 2.78 14.08 4.95
C ALA A 197 1.24 14.08 4.81
N MET A 198 0.70 13.06 4.16
CA MET A 198 -0.75 12.82 4.07
C MET A 198 -1.07 11.49 4.72
N ILE A 199 -1.98 11.48 5.68
CA ILE A 199 -2.57 10.26 6.24
C ILE A 199 -3.85 10.01 5.46
N GLU A 200 -4.05 8.81 4.90
CA GLU A 200 -5.24 8.41 4.16
C GLU A 200 -5.87 7.17 4.79
N LEU A 201 -7.17 7.22 5.06
CA LEU A 201 -7.99 6.07 5.43
C LEU A 201 -9.14 5.94 4.44
N SER A 202 -9.20 4.83 3.71
CA SER A 202 -10.22 4.57 2.72
C SER A 202 -10.95 3.27 3.00
N PHE A 203 -12.26 3.27 2.75
CA PHE A 203 -13.17 2.16 2.85
C PHE A 203 -13.73 1.89 1.46
N THR A 204 -13.38 0.75 0.87
CA THR A 204 -13.85 0.35 -0.46
C THR A 204 -14.95 -0.69 -0.34
N GLU A 205 -15.70 -0.86 -1.43
CA GLU A 205 -16.85 -1.77 -1.46
C GLU A 205 -17.88 -1.45 -0.36
N VAL A 206 -18.06 -0.17 -0.04
CA VAL A 206 -19.06 0.29 0.92
C VAL A 206 -20.44 0.09 0.29
N PRO A 207 -21.35 -0.68 0.91
CA PRO A 207 -22.67 -0.92 0.33
C PRO A 207 -23.39 0.39 -0.01
N TYR A 208 -23.73 0.54 -1.28
CA TYR A 208 -24.44 1.67 -1.83
C TYR A 208 -25.78 1.18 -2.37
N ARG A 209 -26.81 1.29 -1.53
CA ARG A 209 -28.18 1.11 -2.00
C ARG A 209 -28.67 2.44 -2.53
N SER A 210 -28.57 2.61 -3.85
CA SER A 210 -29.32 3.64 -4.56
C SER A 210 -30.77 3.58 -4.07
N CYS A 211 -31.33 4.70 -3.62
CA CYS A 211 -32.77 4.87 -3.52
C CYS A 211 -33.37 4.67 -4.93
N ARG A 212 -33.57 3.41 -5.35
CA ARG A 212 -34.25 3.06 -6.59
C ARG A 212 -35.67 3.62 -6.48
N HIS A 213 -36.03 4.49 -7.42
CA HIS A 213 -37.38 4.95 -7.77
C HIS A 213 -38.52 4.52 -6.82
N ASN A 214 -38.86 5.38 -5.85
CA ASN A 214 -40.24 5.50 -5.41
C ASN A 214 -41.03 6.23 -6.52
N THR A 215 -41.42 5.51 -7.56
CA THR A 215 -42.59 5.91 -8.36
C THR A 215 -43.82 5.59 -7.53
N ALA A 216 -44.51 6.64 -7.12
CA ALA A 216 -45.86 6.67 -6.53
C ALA A 216 -46.04 5.99 -5.17
N GLY A 217 -46.13 6.82 -4.12
CA GLY A 217 -46.61 6.40 -2.80
C GLY A 217 -46.33 7.46 -1.74
N THR A 218 -47.25 8.42 -1.61
CA THR A 218 -47.29 9.40 -0.52
C THR A 218 -47.04 8.78 0.86
N SER A 219 -46.02 9.23 1.57
CA SER A 219 -46.14 9.47 3.01
C SER A 219 -45.11 10.50 3.48
N SER A 220 -45.64 11.56 4.07
CA SER A 220 -44.93 12.59 4.80
C SER A 220 -44.30 12.00 6.06
N LEU A 221 -42.97 11.96 6.14
CA LEU A 221 -42.25 11.82 7.40
C LEU A 221 -41.21 12.92 7.49
N GLY A 222 -41.32 13.67 8.58
CA GLY A 222 -40.80 15.02 8.72
C GLY A 222 -39.29 15.13 8.63
N ARG A 223 -38.86 16.13 7.86
CA ARG A 223 -37.53 16.69 7.84
C ARG A 223 -37.20 17.23 9.25
N ARG A 224 -36.43 16.48 10.03
CA ARG A 224 -35.72 17.02 11.21
C ARG A 224 -34.29 17.32 10.80
N ASP A 225 -34.08 18.53 10.30
CA ASP A 225 -32.74 19.14 10.26
C ASP A 225 -32.32 19.44 11.70
N ALA A 226 -31.78 18.41 12.39
CA ALA A 226 -31.15 18.59 13.69
C ALA A 226 -29.80 19.28 13.47
N VAL A 227 -29.76 20.59 13.76
CA VAL A 227 -28.52 21.34 14.00
C VAL A 227 -27.88 20.74 15.25
N LEU A 228 -27.01 19.74 15.08
CA LEU A 228 -26.18 19.21 16.16
C LEU A 228 -24.95 20.10 16.30
N SER A 229 -24.90 20.82 17.43
CA SER A 229 -23.76 21.61 17.86
C SER A 229 -22.50 20.72 18.00
N ALA A 230 -21.36 21.30 17.67
CA ALA A 230 -20.05 20.66 17.75
C ALA A 230 -19.64 20.37 19.20
N SER A 231 -20.00 19.19 19.69
CA SER A 231 -19.28 18.46 20.73
C SER A 231 -19.63 16.98 20.58
N TYR A 232 -18.68 16.16 20.13
CA TYR A 232 -18.86 14.72 20.08
C TYR A 232 -18.97 14.19 21.51
N PRO A 233 -19.98 13.36 21.84
CA PRO A 233 -20.05 12.74 23.17
C PRO A 233 -18.84 11.83 23.38
N SER A 234 -18.34 11.76 24.61
CA SER A 234 -17.32 10.79 24.98
C SER A 234 -17.87 9.38 24.75
N PRO A 235 -17.15 8.47 24.08
CA PRO A 235 -17.57 7.08 23.93
C PRO A 235 -17.85 6.40 25.28
N ALA A 236 -17.25 6.88 26.37
CA ALA A 236 -17.50 6.39 27.72
C ALA A 236 -18.98 6.53 28.15
N ASP A 237 -19.69 7.56 27.66
CA ASP A 237 -21.09 7.81 27.99
C ASP A 237 -22.08 7.00 27.12
N VAL A 238 -21.59 6.40 26.02
CA VAL A 238 -22.44 5.76 25.01
C VAL A 238 -22.22 4.25 24.91
N PHE A 239 -21.04 3.73 25.27
CA PHE A 239 -20.61 2.45 24.70
C PHE A 239 -20.07 1.38 25.68
N GLY A 240 -19.54 1.70 26.87
CA GLY A 240 -19.00 0.67 27.78
C GLY A 240 -17.89 -0.21 27.15
N PRO A 241 -17.62 -1.44 27.66
CA PRO A 241 -16.76 -2.41 26.96
C PRO A 241 -17.47 -2.90 25.69
N VAL A 242 -17.06 -2.39 24.53
CA VAL A 242 -17.67 -2.67 23.23
C VAL A 242 -16.99 -3.82 22.53
N ASP A 243 -17.79 -4.80 22.11
CA ASP A 243 -17.41 -5.69 21.02
C ASP A 243 -17.65 -4.99 19.68
N LEU A 244 -16.57 -4.50 19.05
CA LEU A 244 -16.63 -3.72 17.81
C LEU A 244 -17.31 -4.48 16.65
N ALA A 245 -17.24 -5.82 16.67
CA ALA A 245 -17.84 -6.67 15.64
C ALA A 245 -19.36 -6.83 15.81
N LYS A 246 -19.91 -6.49 16.99
CA LYS A 246 -21.35 -6.60 17.31
C LYS A 246 -22.12 -5.29 17.19
N LEU A 247 -21.45 -4.19 16.83
CA LEU A 247 -22.12 -2.92 16.60
C LEU A 247 -23.06 -3.02 15.39
N HIS A 248 -24.22 -2.36 15.48
CA HIS A 248 -25.21 -2.33 14.41
C HIS A 248 -25.16 -0.98 13.69
N ASP A 249 -25.23 -1.03 12.35
CA ASP A 249 -25.28 0.16 11.49
C ASP A 249 -26.39 -0.03 10.47
N ASP A 250 -27.00 1.09 10.09
CA ASP A 250 -28.00 1.13 9.03
C ASP A 250 -27.28 1.22 7.68
N VAL A 251 -27.28 0.09 6.96
CA VAL A 251 -26.58 -0.07 5.68
C VAL A 251 -27.19 0.83 4.59
N ASP A 252 -28.46 1.22 4.73
CA ASP A 252 -29.15 2.07 3.75
C ASP A 252 -28.74 3.55 3.88
N THR A 253 -28.16 3.95 5.02
CA THR A 253 -27.78 5.35 5.29
C THR A 253 -26.27 5.58 5.34
N LEU A 254 -25.44 4.62 4.92
CA LEU A 254 -23.96 4.75 4.94
C LEU A 254 -23.46 5.99 4.17
N PHE A 255 -24.08 6.30 3.04
CA PHE A 255 -23.77 7.45 2.19
C PHE A 255 -24.57 8.71 2.56
N ALA A 256 -25.42 8.62 3.60
CA ALA A 256 -26.11 9.80 4.12
C ALA A 256 -25.10 10.78 4.71
N ARG A 257 -25.43 12.06 4.62
CA ARG A 257 -24.52 13.15 4.99
C ARG A 257 -23.92 12.95 6.38
N ASN A 258 -22.59 12.83 6.43
CA ASN A 258 -21.79 12.65 7.65
C ASN A 258 -22.10 11.38 8.46
N TYR A 259 -22.92 10.43 7.98
CA TYR A 259 -23.21 9.20 8.74
C TYR A 259 -21.93 8.38 8.94
N TYR A 260 -21.25 8.02 7.83
CA TYR A 260 -20.01 7.24 7.90
C TYR A 260 -18.92 7.94 8.71
N LYS A 261 -18.79 9.26 8.52
CA LYS A 261 -17.88 10.11 9.31
C LYS A 261 -18.16 10.00 10.81
N LYS A 262 -19.43 10.03 11.25
CA LYS A 262 -19.78 9.87 12.67
C LYS A 262 -19.37 8.49 13.19
N GLN A 263 -19.58 7.43 12.41
CA GLN A 263 -19.15 6.08 12.79
C GLN A 263 -17.63 5.99 12.94
N LEU A 264 -16.89 6.57 11.99
CA LEU A 264 -15.44 6.63 12.05
C LEU A 264 -14.94 7.43 13.25
N VAL A 265 -15.41 8.67 13.42
CA VAL A 265 -14.95 9.54 14.53
C VAL A 265 -15.28 8.89 15.88
N SER A 266 -16.49 8.35 16.05
CA SER A 266 -16.85 7.62 17.28
C SER A 266 -15.92 6.44 17.55
N THR A 267 -15.56 5.68 16.51
CA THR A 267 -14.66 4.54 16.62
C THR A 267 -13.25 4.98 16.96
N LEU A 268 -12.72 6.01 16.30
CA LEU A 268 -11.39 6.56 16.59
C LEU A 268 -11.33 7.14 18.00
N THR A 269 -12.36 7.86 18.45
CA THR A 269 -12.41 8.36 19.83
C THR A 269 -12.39 7.21 20.83
N TYR A 270 -13.15 6.13 20.59
CA TYR A 270 -13.09 4.94 21.44
C TYR A 270 -11.69 4.30 21.43
N MET A 271 -11.05 4.25 20.27
CA MET A 271 -9.70 3.71 20.14
C MET A 271 -8.68 4.49 20.97
N VAL A 272 -8.76 5.82 20.91
CA VAL A 272 -7.86 6.73 21.63
C VAL A 272 -8.13 6.72 23.13
N ASP A 273 -9.39 6.80 23.55
CA ASP A 273 -9.74 6.96 24.96
C ASP A 273 -9.71 5.66 25.77
N ARG A 274 -9.92 4.51 25.11
CA ARG A 274 -10.05 3.20 25.76
C ARG A 274 -9.14 2.15 25.14
N TRP A 275 -9.32 1.84 23.85
CA TRP A 275 -8.71 0.66 23.23
C TRP A 275 -7.18 0.60 23.42
N LEU A 276 -6.47 1.68 23.09
CA LEU A 276 -5.00 1.71 23.16
C LEU A 276 -4.48 1.54 24.60
N VAL A 277 -5.24 2.01 25.59
CA VAL A 277 -4.86 1.90 27.01
C VAL A 277 -5.20 0.51 27.53
N ASP A 278 -6.43 0.05 27.28
CA ASP A 278 -6.96 -1.21 27.80
C ASP A 278 -6.30 -2.44 27.14
N ASN A 279 -5.86 -2.32 25.88
CA ASN A 279 -5.21 -3.40 25.12
C ASN A 279 -3.70 -3.16 24.91
N TRP A 280 -3.07 -2.28 25.71
CA TRP A 280 -1.68 -1.89 25.51
C TRP A 280 -0.69 -3.05 25.35
N PRO A 281 -0.74 -4.14 26.16
CA PRO A 281 0.15 -5.28 25.98
C PRO A 281 0.04 -5.91 24.59
N GLN A 282 -1.17 -6.01 24.02
CA GLN A 282 -1.39 -6.53 22.68
C GLN A 282 -0.86 -5.58 21.61
N VAL A 283 -1.11 -4.28 21.75
CA VAL A 283 -0.62 -3.23 20.84
C VAL A 283 0.91 -3.27 20.78
N HIS A 284 1.56 -3.25 21.94
CA HIS A 284 3.01 -3.30 22.07
C HIS A 284 3.59 -4.58 21.45
N ASN A 285 3.01 -5.75 21.77
CA ASN A 285 3.46 -7.03 21.21
C ASN A 285 3.31 -7.08 19.68
N TYR A 286 2.23 -6.53 19.13
CA TYR A 286 2.07 -6.39 17.68
C TYR A 286 3.20 -5.53 17.08
N MET A 287 3.43 -4.33 17.64
CA MET A 287 4.46 -3.41 17.15
C MET A 287 5.86 -4.04 17.19
N ALA A 288 6.23 -4.67 18.30
CA ALA A 288 7.52 -5.35 18.45
C ALA A 288 7.69 -6.50 17.43
N ARG A 289 6.66 -7.34 17.26
CA ARG A 289 6.67 -8.42 16.25
C ARG A 289 6.81 -7.85 14.84
N ARG A 290 6.06 -6.80 14.52
CA ARG A 290 6.05 -6.17 13.21
C ARG A 290 7.40 -5.53 12.89
N SER A 291 8.01 -4.81 13.83
CA SER A 291 9.35 -4.24 13.67
C SER A 291 10.40 -5.33 13.44
N ALA A 292 10.35 -6.42 14.19
CA ALA A 292 11.26 -7.54 13.99
C ALA A 292 11.07 -8.21 12.61
N SER A 293 9.83 -8.36 12.16
CA SER A 293 9.51 -8.88 10.82
C SER A 293 10.05 -7.97 9.71
N LEU A 294 9.88 -6.65 9.84
CA LEU A 294 10.42 -5.67 8.89
C LEU A 294 11.95 -5.70 8.86
N ALA A 295 12.61 -5.79 10.03
CA ALA A 295 14.06 -5.87 10.10
C ALA A 295 14.62 -7.13 9.42
N ALA A 296 13.96 -8.28 9.63
CA ALA A 296 14.33 -9.53 8.98
C ALA A 296 14.13 -9.48 7.45
N GLY A 297 13.04 -8.89 6.98
CA GLY A 297 12.78 -8.68 5.55
C GLY A 297 13.78 -7.72 4.91
N PHE A 298 14.08 -6.63 5.59
CA PHE A 298 15.01 -5.60 5.10
C PHE A 298 16.40 -6.15 4.80
N ALA A 299 16.92 -7.12 5.56
CA ALA A 299 18.21 -7.74 5.23
C ALA A 299 18.24 -8.36 3.80
N GLN A 300 17.08 -8.78 3.29
CA GLN A 300 16.94 -9.40 1.97
C GLN A 300 16.53 -8.39 0.89
N THR A 301 15.78 -7.36 1.25
CA THR A 301 15.16 -6.40 0.31
C THR A 301 15.70 -4.99 0.41
N ALA A 302 16.70 -4.72 1.25
CA ALA A 302 17.26 -3.37 1.49
C ALA A 302 17.65 -2.63 0.21
N MET A 303 18.12 -3.36 -0.80
CA MET A 303 18.55 -2.83 -2.09
C MET A 303 17.46 -2.82 -3.16
N HIS A 304 16.28 -3.35 -2.85
CA HIS A 304 15.17 -3.44 -3.79
C HIS A 304 14.52 -2.06 -3.96
N ASP A 305 14.52 -1.55 -5.18
CA ASP A 305 14.04 -0.20 -5.54
C ASP A 305 12.55 0.03 -5.24
N LYS A 306 11.75 -1.04 -5.24
CA LYS A 306 10.30 -1.01 -4.91
C LYS A 306 9.97 -1.29 -3.45
N ASP A 307 10.94 -1.61 -2.58
CA ASP A 307 10.65 -1.79 -1.16
C ASP A 307 10.45 -0.41 -0.50
N PRO A 308 9.25 -0.07 0.02
CA PRO A 308 9.02 1.22 0.67
C PRO A 308 9.92 1.46 1.89
N HIS A 309 10.45 0.39 2.50
CA HIS A 309 11.39 0.46 3.61
C HIS A 309 12.85 0.25 3.16
N GLY A 310 13.11 0.06 1.85
CA GLY A 310 14.44 -0.13 1.29
C GLY A 310 15.31 1.13 1.38
N ILE A 311 16.63 0.94 1.41
CA ILE A 311 17.63 2.02 1.59
C ILE A 311 17.45 3.11 0.54
N LEU A 312 17.27 2.73 -0.72
CA LEU A 312 17.12 3.70 -1.81
C LEU A 312 15.89 4.58 -1.63
N SER A 313 14.75 3.98 -1.23
CA SER A 313 13.52 4.72 -0.97
C SER A 313 13.66 5.67 0.22
N LEU A 314 14.27 5.22 1.32
CA LEU A 314 14.50 6.06 2.51
C LEU A 314 15.43 7.25 2.20
N LEU A 315 16.57 7.01 1.55
CA LEU A 315 17.55 8.05 1.22
C LEU A 315 17.05 9.03 0.15
N ALA A 316 16.35 8.54 -0.88
CA ALA A 316 15.75 9.41 -1.90
C ALA A 316 14.75 10.38 -1.28
N ARG A 317 14.01 9.96 -0.26
CA ARG A 317 13.08 10.83 0.46
C ARG A 317 13.81 11.90 1.25
N ASP A 318 14.86 11.56 1.97
CA ASP A 318 15.69 12.53 2.68
C ASP A 318 16.31 13.57 1.73
N ALA A 319 16.79 13.13 0.56
CA ALA A 319 17.35 14.01 -0.45
C ALA A 319 16.32 15.04 -0.97
N VAL A 320 15.11 14.56 -1.27
CA VAL A 320 14.03 15.43 -1.74
C VAL A 320 13.56 16.37 -0.61
N ALA A 321 13.42 15.85 0.61
CA ALA A 321 13.05 16.65 1.79
C ALA A 321 14.05 17.77 2.03
N HIS A 322 15.35 17.46 2.04
CA HIS A 322 16.42 18.45 2.24
C HIS A 322 16.31 19.67 1.31
N ARG A 323 15.84 19.46 0.07
CA ARG A 323 15.72 20.51 -0.94
C ARG A 323 14.36 21.21 -0.96
N LEU A 324 13.28 20.46 -0.77
CA LEU A 324 11.91 20.90 -1.04
C LEU A 324 11.04 21.06 0.21
N SER A 325 11.53 20.61 1.38
CA SER A 325 10.82 20.83 2.64
C SER A 325 10.55 22.33 2.80
N PRO A 326 9.34 22.73 3.21
CA PRO A 326 8.98 24.13 3.39
C PRO A 326 9.93 24.87 4.36
N GLY A 327 10.68 24.14 5.19
CA GLY A 327 11.43 24.67 6.31
C GLY A 327 10.42 25.07 7.39
N SER A 328 10.23 24.22 8.39
CA SER A 328 9.65 24.73 9.63
C SER A 328 10.64 25.75 10.18
N THR A 329 10.23 27.02 10.36
CA THR A 329 11.11 28.08 10.88
C THR A 329 11.73 27.76 12.24
N ASP A 330 11.17 26.76 12.92
CA ASP A 330 11.52 26.33 14.27
C ASP A 330 12.25 24.96 14.31
N LEU A 331 12.47 24.28 13.18
CA LEU A 331 13.16 22.99 13.12
C LEU A 331 14.41 23.09 12.24
N PRO A 332 15.50 22.37 12.58
CA PRO A 332 16.65 22.25 11.69
C PRO A 332 16.21 21.66 10.35
N GLN A 333 16.85 22.09 9.25
CA GLN A 333 16.62 21.48 7.94
C GLN A 333 16.75 19.96 8.03
N PRO A 334 15.92 19.18 7.29
CA PRO A 334 16.02 17.73 7.34
C PRO A 334 17.44 17.32 6.97
N SER A 335 18.11 16.63 7.89
CA SER A 335 19.44 16.08 7.67
C SER A 335 19.35 14.98 6.61
N PHE A 336 20.27 15.00 5.65
CA PHE A 336 20.38 13.92 4.69
C PHE A 336 20.58 12.58 5.42
N ALA A 337 19.90 11.52 4.99
CA ALA A 337 19.87 10.20 5.65
C ALA A 337 19.21 10.15 7.05
N SER A 338 18.34 11.11 7.41
CA SER A 338 17.57 11.05 8.66
C SER A 338 16.75 9.76 8.84
N HIS A 339 16.26 9.18 7.75
CA HIS A 339 15.57 7.89 7.75
C HIS A 339 16.53 6.69 7.87
N GLY A 340 17.85 6.87 7.78
CA GLY A 340 18.84 5.81 8.01
C GLY A 340 18.78 5.20 9.43
N ARG A 341 18.15 5.91 10.37
CA ARG A 341 17.88 5.45 11.74
C ARG A 341 16.56 4.68 11.89
N TYR A 342 15.84 4.36 10.82
CA TYR A 342 14.49 3.77 10.84
C TYR A 342 14.30 2.67 11.91
N PHE A 343 15.14 1.63 11.92
CA PHE A 343 15.03 0.54 12.89
C PHE A 343 15.46 0.90 14.31
N SER A 344 16.39 1.85 14.49
CA SER A 344 16.70 2.37 15.82
C SER A 344 15.54 3.18 16.39
N MET A 345 14.91 4.03 15.58
CA MET A 345 13.74 4.83 15.97
C MET A 345 12.55 3.94 16.30
N ARG A 346 12.26 2.90 15.50
CA ARG A 346 11.21 1.92 15.84
C ARG A 346 11.42 1.28 17.21
N ARG A 347 12.65 0.85 17.52
CA ARG A 347 12.99 0.29 18.84
C ARG A 347 12.83 1.31 19.97
N GLU A 348 13.21 2.56 19.76
CA GLU A 348 13.02 3.66 20.73
C GLU A 348 11.51 3.95 20.95
N LEU A 349 10.71 3.91 19.88
CA LEU A 349 9.26 4.11 19.91
C LEU A 349 8.52 2.96 20.61
N GLU A 350 8.97 1.71 20.44
CA GLU A 350 8.43 0.54 21.15
C GLU A 350 8.48 0.72 22.68
N GLN A 351 9.49 1.41 23.20
CA GLN A 351 9.63 1.66 24.64
C GLN A 351 8.71 2.76 25.17
N LYS A 352 7.98 3.49 24.31
CA LYS A 352 7.08 4.56 24.74
C LYS A 352 5.82 3.97 25.37
N SER A 353 5.29 4.63 26.39
CA SER A 353 4.08 4.21 27.10
C SER A 353 2.80 4.40 26.27
N SER A 354 1.71 3.71 26.65
CA SER A 354 0.38 3.87 26.03
C SER A 354 -0.09 5.32 25.96
N SER A 355 0.30 6.16 26.92
CA SER A 355 0.00 7.59 26.94
C SER A 355 0.60 8.35 25.74
N PHE A 356 1.83 8.02 25.32
CA PHE A 356 2.45 8.62 24.14
C PHE A 356 1.64 8.32 22.89
N TRP A 357 1.29 7.04 22.68
CA TRP A 357 0.54 6.59 21.52
C TRP A 357 -0.89 7.14 21.50
N ARG A 358 -1.54 7.24 22.67
CA ARG A 358 -2.81 7.93 22.83
C ARG A 358 -2.71 9.39 22.41
N SER A 359 -1.72 10.13 22.92
CA SER A 359 -1.52 11.54 22.56
C SER A 359 -1.20 11.73 21.07
N LEU A 360 -0.44 10.82 20.47
CA LEU A 360 -0.15 10.82 19.04
C LEU A 360 -1.44 10.66 18.22
N ALA A 361 -2.24 9.66 18.54
CA ALA A 361 -3.51 9.38 17.88
C ALA A 361 -4.53 10.51 18.06
N GLN A 362 -4.63 11.06 19.27
CA GLN A 362 -5.47 12.23 19.59
C GLN A 362 -5.10 13.43 18.70
N LYS A 363 -3.82 13.79 18.66
CA LYS A 363 -3.30 14.92 17.88
C LYS A 363 -3.60 14.77 16.39
N TRP A 364 -3.30 13.62 15.81
CA TRP A 364 -3.31 13.46 14.36
C TRP A 364 -4.63 12.96 13.78
N PHE A 365 -5.41 12.15 14.51
CA PHE A 365 -6.67 11.59 14.00
C PHE A 365 -7.91 12.35 14.47
N LEU A 366 -7.93 12.89 15.70
CA LEU A 366 -9.11 13.54 16.29
C LEU A 366 -9.05 15.06 16.25
N GLU A 367 -7.88 15.65 16.51
CA GLU A 367 -7.67 17.11 16.49
C GLU A 367 -7.19 17.62 15.13
N GLY A 368 -6.59 16.73 14.32
CA GLY A 368 -6.08 17.04 12.99
C GLY A 368 -7.18 17.48 12.03
N HIS A 369 -6.81 18.35 11.08
CA HIS A 369 -7.74 18.78 10.02
C HIS A 369 -8.06 17.60 9.08
N MET A 370 -9.26 17.05 9.22
CA MET A 370 -9.76 15.94 8.42
C MET A 370 -10.55 16.43 7.21
N VAL A 371 -10.29 15.84 6.05
CA VAL A 371 -11.14 15.93 4.86
C VAL A 371 -11.83 14.59 4.65
N HIS A 372 -13.08 14.61 4.16
CA HIS A 372 -13.87 13.41 3.91
C HIS A 372 -14.57 13.54 2.56
N LEU A 373 -14.52 12.48 1.77
CA LEU A 373 -15.20 12.39 0.49
C LEU A 373 -15.96 11.07 0.35
N SER A 374 -16.96 11.12 -0.52
CA SER A 374 -17.78 9.98 -0.92
C SER A 374 -17.66 9.80 -2.42
N LEU A 375 -17.24 8.63 -2.87
CA LEU A 375 -17.17 8.26 -4.28
C LEU A 375 -18.30 7.30 -4.63
N ASN A 376 -19.11 7.68 -5.61
CA ASN A 376 -20.19 6.86 -6.12
C ASN A 376 -19.83 6.34 -7.51
N ALA A 377 -20.19 5.11 -7.82
CA ALA A 377 -20.04 4.58 -9.16
C ALA A 377 -20.93 5.36 -10.15
N ASP A 378 -20.39 5.58 -11.35
CA ASP A 378 -21.11 6.16 -12.48
C ASP A 378 -20.72 5.37 -13.75
N PRO A 379 -21.68 4.70 -14.41
CA PRO A 379 -21.40 3.87 -15.59
C PRO A 379 -21.16 4.72 -16.84
N ASP A 380 -21.57 5.99 -16.83
CA ASP A 380 -21.58 6.85 -18.01
C ASP A 380 -20.27 7.65 -18.16
N ILE A 381 -19.42 7.75 -17.14
CA ILE A 381 -18.15 8.51 -17.21
C ILE A 381 -17.27 8.03 -18.36
N ASP A 382 -17.09 6.72 -18.50
CA ASP A 382 -16.25 6.16 -19.57
C ASP A 382 -16.85 6.43 -20.96
N ILE A 383 -18.19 6.42 -21.07
CA ILE A 383 -18.90 6.75 -22.31
C ILE A 383 -18.76 8.23 -22.63
N GLN A 384 -18.93 9.11 -21.64
CA GLN A 384 -18.83 10.56 -21.77
C GLN A 384 -17.41 10.98 -22.17
N ASP A 385 -16.37 10.45 -21.51
CA ASP A 385 -14.97 10.76 -21.85
C ASP A 385 -14.64 10.30 -23.28
N LYS A 386 -15.05 9.09 -23.66
CA LYS A 386 -14.88 8.60 -25.04
C LYS A 386 -15.61 9.47 -26.05
N ALA A 387 -16.84 9.87 -25.76
CA ALA A 387 -17.63 10.74 -26.64
C ALA A 387 -16.99 12.13 -26.79
N GLU A 388 -16.56 12.75 -25.69
CA GLU A 388 -15.89 14.06 -25.70
C GLU A 388 -14.59 14.00 -26.50
N ARG A 389 -13.83 12.90 -26.40
CA ARG A 389 -12.61 12.69 -27.19
C ARG A 389 -12.90 12.54 -28.68
N ILE A 390 -13.93 11.78 -29.05
CA ILE A 390 -14.35 11.62 -30.45
C ILE A 390 -14.81 12.97 -31.03
N LEU A 391 -15.61 13.74 -30.28
CA LEU A 391 -16.09 15.05 -30.72
C LEU A 391 -14.95 16.06 -30.86
N THR A 392 -14.02 16.09 -29.89
CA THR A 392 -12.83 16.95 -29.95
C THR A 392 -11.97 16.62 -31.17
N LEU A 393 -11.87 15.34 -31.53
CA LEU A 393 -11.16 14.90 -32.73
C LEU A 393 -11.85 15.34 -34.01
N GLN A 394 -13.16 15.09 -34.14
CA GLN A 394 -13.94 15.52 -35.29
C GLN A 394 -13.82 17.02 -35.51
N TYR A 395 -13.99 17.80 -34.45
CA TYR A 395 -13.81 19.25 -34.50
C TYR A 395 -12.40 19.64 -34.95
N ARG A 396 -11.33 19.01 -34.43
CA ARG A 396 -9.96 19.30 -34.89
C ARG A 396 -9.78 18.97 -36.37
N MET A 397 -10.23 17.80 -36.83
CA MET A 397 -10.09 17.38 -38.23
C MET A 397 -10.87 18.28 -39.19
N GLU A 398 -12.08 18.71 -38.81
CA GLU A 398 -12.91 19.62 -39.60
C GLU A 398 -12.33 21.03 -39.71
N ASN A 399 -11.58 21.47 -38.70
CA ASN A 399 -10.93 22.79 -38.69
C ASN A 399 -9.51 22.80 -39.27
N MET A 400 -8.95 21.64 -39.62
CA MET A 400 -7.65 21.57 -40.28
C MET A 400 -7.79 21.78 -41.79
N SER A 401 -6.89 22.58 -42.36
CA SER A 401 -6.74 22.70 -43.81
C SER A 401 -6.21 21.40 -44.42
N ARG A 402 -6.42 21.22 -45.73
CA ARG A 402 -5.87 20.07 -46.47
C ARG A 402 -4.34 19.99 -46.38
N GLU A 403 -3.66 21.14 -46.38
CA GLU A 403 -2.21 21.22 -46.27
C GLU A 403 -1.72 20.73 -44.89
N GLU A 404 -2.42 21.11 -43.81
CA GLU A 404 -2.09 20.67 -42.47
C GLU A 404 -2.32 19.17 -42.27
N LEU A 405 -3.41 18.63 -42.81
CA LEU A 405 -3.67 17.19 -42.78
C LEU A 405 -2.60 16.39 -43.51
N GLU A 406 -2.18 16.86 -44.69
CA GLU A 406 -1.10 16.21 -45.45
C GLU A 406 0.24 16.28 -44.71
N LYS A 407 0.53 17.43 -44.07
CA LYS A 407 1.72 17.58 -43.23
C LYS A 407 1.71 16.61 -42.04
N VAL A 408 0.58 16.42 -41.37
CA VAL A 408 0.45 15.45 -40.28
C VAL A 408 0.69 14.02 -40.78
N ARG A 409 0.13 13.64 -41.93
CA ARG A 409 0.37 12.32 -42.54
C ARG A 409 1.84 12.09 -42.85
N GLN A 410 2.50 13.06 -43.45
CA GLN A 410 3.94 12.98 -43.77
C GLN A 410 4.79 12.86 -42.51
N GLN A 411 4.48 13.63 -41.46
CA GLN A 411 5.16 13.56 -40.18
C GLN A 411 4.96 12.20 -39.48
N ALA A 412 3.73 11.67 -39.49
CA ALA A 412 3.42 10.36 -38.92
C ALA A 412 4.17 9.24 -39.66
N ALA A 413 4.19 9.27 -41.00
CA ALA A 413 4.92 8.31 -41.81
C ALA A 413 6.44 8.38 -41.55
N ALA A 414 7.01 9.59 -41.49
CA ALA A 414 8.42 9.79 -41.17
C ALA A 414 8.79 9.28 -39.77
N ALA A 415 7.92 9.51 -38.77
CA ALA A 415 8.12 8.99 -37.42
C ALA A 415 8.11 7.46 -37.37
N ILE A 416 7.21 6.81 -38.12
CA ILE A 416 7.17 5.35 -38.25
C ILE A 416 8.48 4.84 -38.86
N GLU A 417 8.98 5.45 -39.93
CA GLU A 417 10.26 5.06 -40.51
C GLU A 417 11.44 5.26 -39.55
N LEU A 418 11.48 6.36 -38.80
CA LEU A 418 12.51 6.59 -37.78
C LEU A 418 12.55 5.47 -36.73
N THR A 419 11.41 4.94 -36.31
CA THR A 419 11.37 3.81 -35.35
C THR A 419 11.93 2.50 -35.90
N LYS A 420 12.06 2.35 -37.22
CA LYS A 420 12.70 1.19 -37.86
C LYS A 420 14.22 1.29 -37.88
N THR A 421 14.79 2.45 -37.52
CA THR A 421 16.24 2.67 -37.51
C THR A 421 16.90 1.75 -36.50
N LYS A 422 17.85 0.94 -36.96
CA LYS A 422 18.63 0.07 -36.07
C LYS A 422 19.61 0.92 -35.26
N ILE A 423 19.74 0.61 -33.98
CA ILE A 423 20.75 1.24 -33.11
C ILE A 423 22.13 1.09 -33.77
N PRO A 424 22.90 2.18 -33.94
CA PRO A 424 24.19 2.12 -34.62
C PRO A 424 25.13 1.09 -33.97
N ARG A 425 25.85 0.32 -34.79
CA ARG A 425 26.73 -0.75 -34.28
C ARG A 425 27.85 -0.23 -33.39
N ALA A 426 28.31 1.01 -33.62
CA ALA A 426 29.26 1.69 -32.75
C ALA A 426 28.71 1.88 -31.31
N VAL A 427 27.43 2.26 -31.17
CA VAL A 427 26.77 2.38 -29.86
C VAL A 427 26.67 1.00 -29.20
N LEU A 428 26.24 -0.02 -29.95
CA LEU A 428 26.17 -1.39 -29.42
C LEU A 428 27.53 -1.96 -29.00
N THR A 429 28.61 -1.55 -29.69
CA THR A 429 29.99 -1.99 -29.38
C THR A 429 30.56 -1.22 -28.18
N ALA A 430 30.10 0.01 -27.94
CA ALA A 430 30.48 0.82 -26.79
C ALA A 430 29.72 0.44 -25.50
N LEU A 431 28.62 -0.31 -25.60
CA LEU A 431 27.95 -0.88 -24.44
C LEU A 431 28.92 -1.81 -23.69
N PRO A 432 28.91 -1.80 -22.34
CA PRO A 432 29.73 -2.72 -21.58
C PRO A 432 29.43 -4.17 -21.99
N PRO A 433 30.42 -5.06 -21.98
CA PRO A 433 30.21 -6.45 -22.34
C PRO A 433 29.11 -7.04 -21.45
N VAL A 434 28.29 -7.92 -22.04
CA VAL A 434 27.30 -8.68 -21.29
C VAL A 434 28.04 -9.34 -20.12
N PRO A 435 27.59 -9.13 -18.87
CA PRO A 435 28.22 -9.73 -17.70
C PRO A 435 28.38 -11.23 -17.93
N ASP A 436 29.58 -11.71 -17.70
CA ASP A 436 29.89 -13.12 -17.90
C ASP A 436 29.05 -13.96 -16.93
N ILE A 437 28.12 -14.74 -17.49
CA ILE A 437 27.21 -15.57 -16.69
C ILE A 437 27.98 -16.61 -15.85
N SER A 438 29.22 -16.96 -16.22
CA SER A 438 30.06 -17.84 -15.42
C SER A 438 30.49 -17.21 -14.09
N LYS A 439 30.42 -15.87 -13.97
CA LYS A 439 30.67 -15.12 -12.73
C LYS A 439 29.45 -15.07 -11.82
N VAL A 440 28.26 -15.45 -12.31
CA VAL A 440 27.07 -15.60 -11.48
C VAL A 440 27.22 -16.89 -10.68
N GLN A 441 27.64 -16.75 -9.42
CA GLN A 441 27.76 -17.89 -8.53
C GLN A 441 26.45 -18.11 -7.80
N ILE A 442 25.88 -19.31 -7.94
CA ILE A 442 24.88 -19.79 -6.99
C ILE A 442 25.62 -19.94 -5.65
N ALA A 443 25.08 -19.36 -4.59
CA ALA A 443 25.67 -19.48 -3.25
C ALA A 443 25.93 -20.97 -2.95
N ALA A 444 27.14 -21.29 -2.51
CA ALA A 444 27.48 -22.66 -2.15
C ALA A 444 26.51 -23.14 -1.05
N PHE A 445 25.96 -24.33 -1.20
CA PHE A 445 25.09 -24.93 -0.20
C PHE A 445 25.45 -26.40 -0.01
N SER A 446 25.27 -26.89 1.22
CA SER A 446 25.32 -28.32 1.50
C SER A 446 23.90 -28.86 1.66
N SER A 447 23.65 -30.09 1.21
CA SER A 447 22.33 -30.69 1.31
C SER A 447 22.39 -32.01 2.05
N HIS A 448 21.49 -32.16 3.04
CA HIS A 448 21.35 -33.38 3.81
C HIS A 448 19.92 -33.90 3.63
N ASN A 449 19.79 -35.08 3.04
CA ASN A 449 18.49 -35.76 2.93
C ASN A 449 18.26 -36.60 4.17
N PHE A 450 17.04 -36.61 4.69
CA PHE A 450 16.65 -37.46 5.81
C PHE A 450 15.27 -38.08 5.58
N ARG A 451 15.02 -39.21 6.24
CA ARG A 451 13.70 -39.85 6.28
C ARG A 451 13.12 -39.63 7.67
N LEU A 452 11.97 -38.97 7.77
CA LEU A 452 11.28 -38.80 9.07
C LEU A 452 10.63 -40.10 9.57
N ALA A 453 10.51 -41.11 8.70
CA ALA A 453 9.89 -42.40 9.01
C ALA A 453 10.72 -43.32 9.92
N ASP A 454 11.99 -42.98 10.23
CA ASP A 454 12.86 -43.82 11.06
C ASP A 454 12.72 -43.54 12.57
N SER A 455 11.85 -42.60 12.97
CA SER A 455 11.48 -42.45 14.38
C SER A 455 10.38 -43.46 14.75
N SER A 456 10.56 -44.20 15.84
CA SER A 456 9.71 -45.32 16.27
C SER A 456 8.27 -44.97 16.68
N ALA A 457 7.76 -43.80 16.28
CA ALA A 457 6.43 -43.30 16.63
C ALA A 457 5.68 -42.83 15.37
N SER A 458 4.85 -43.73 14.82
CA SER A 458 3.86 -43.49 13.75
C SER A 458 4.42 -43.27 12.33
N PRO A 459 3.75 -43.76 11.26
CA PRO A 459 4.10 -43.40 9.89
C PRO A 459 3.95 -41.88 9.69
N SER A 460 5.08 -41.17 9.69
CA SER A 460 5.11 -39.74 9.39
C SER A 460 4.64 -39.51 7.95
N PRO A 461 3.71 -38.57 7.69
CA PRO A 461 3.26 -38.25 6.33
C PRO A 461 4.37 -37.62 5.46
N PHE A 462 5.51 -37.26 6.06
CA PHE A 462 6.66 -36.67 5.40
C PHE A 462 7.74 -37.74 5.16
N ALA A 463 7.55 -38.59 4.14
CA ALA A 463 8.44 -39.73 3.87
C ALA A 463 9.91 -39.32 3.57
N LEU A 464 10.14 -38.09 3.12
CA LEU A 464 11.46 -37.55 2.77
C LEU A 464 11.53 -36.05 3.13
N GLY A 465 12.58 -35.67 3.84
CA GLY A 465 12.94 -34.28 4.11
C GLY A 465 14.32 -33.95 3.53
N ARG A 466 14.55 -32.68 3.23
CA ARG A 466 15.85 -32.17 2.77
C ARG A 466 16.19 -30.88 3.51
N VAL A 467 17.36 -30.86 4.16
CA VAL A 467 17.94 -29.63 4.70
C VAL A 467 18.92 -29.07 3.67
N LEU A 468 18.78 -27.79 3.35
CA LEU A 468 19.76 -27.03 2.58
C LEU A 468 20.42 -26.02 3.50
N VAL A 469 21.73 -26.15 3.70
CA VAL A 469 22.52 -25.20 4.50
C VAL A 469 23.23 -24.26 3.54
N VAL A 470 22.85 -22.99 3.56
CA VAL A 470 23.45 -21.91 2.77
C VAL A 470 24.24 -21.03 3.75
N PRO A 471 25.59 -21.08 3.77
CA PRO A 471 26.39 -20.41 4.80
C PRO A 471 26.23 -18.89 4.86
N SER A 472 25.78 -18.26 3.78
CA SER A 472 25.54 -16.81 3.70
C SER A 472 24.16 -16.37 4.21
N GLU A 473 23.26 -17.29 4.49
CA GLU A 473 21.90 -16.98 4.97
C GLU A 473 21.86 -17.05 6.50
N THR A 474 21.30 -16.02 7.13
CA THR A 474 21.20 -15.90 8.60
C THR A 474 19.87 -16.41 9.16
N GLY A 475 18.94 -16.88 8.30
CA GLY A 475 17.62 -17.35 8.70
C GLY A 475 17.33 -18.77 8.20
N ALA A 476 16.65 -19.58 9.02
CA ALA A 476 16.15 -20.88 8.61
C ALA A 476 14.79 -20.71 7.91
N ARG A 477 14.61 -21.35 6.75
CA ARG A 477 13.32 -21.40 6.03
C ARG A 477 12.85 -22.84 5.95
N LEU A 478 11.58 -23.05 6.29
CA LEU A 478 10.90 -24.32 6.14
C LEU A 478 9.90 -24.22 4.99
N GLN A 479 9.92 -25.21 4.11
CA GLN A 479 8.93 -25.39 3.06
C GLN A 479 8.29 -26.77 3.22
N ILE A 480 6.96 -26.79 3.27
CA ILE A 480 6.17 -28.02 3.25
C ILE A 480 5.42 -28.06 1.93
N SER A 481 5.66 -29.08 1.13
CA SER A 481 4.99 -29.28 -0.16
C SER A 481 4.08 -30.50 -0.10
N LEU A 482 2.80 -30.28 -0.35
CA LEU A 482 1.72 -31.26 -0.29
C LEU A 482 1.25 -31.57 -1.71
N PRO A 483 1.39 -32.81 -2.21
CA PRO A 483 0.89 -33.18 -3.53
C PRO A 483 -0.64 -33.12 -3.58
N LEU A 484 -1.18 -32.64 -4.69
CA LEU A 484 -2.61 -32.49 -4.95
C LEU A 484 -3.20 -33.62 -5.81
N ASP A 485 -2.41 -34.67 -6.09
CA ASP A 485 -2.76 -35.79 -6.98
C ASP A 485 -3.95 -36.65 -6.50
N GLY A 486 -4.49 -36.39 -5.30
CA GLY A 486 -5.71 -36.99 -4.78
C GLY A 486 -6.86 -36.01 -4.55
N LEU A 487 -6.69 -34.72 -4.86
CA LEU A 487 -7.72 -33.70 -4.59
C LEU A 487 -8.81 -33.74 -5.67
N PRO A 488 -10.08 -34.02 -5.31
CA PRO A 488 -11.21 -34.00 -6.22
C PRO A 488 -11.31 -32.69 -7.01
N ALA A 489 -11.70 -32.78 -8.29
CA ALA A 489 -11.70 -31.65 -9.20
C ALA A 489 -12.64 -30.52 -8.77
N ASP A 490 -13.74 -30.85 -8.08
CA ASP A 490 -14.70 -29.92 -7.49
C ASP A 490 -14.12 -29.13 -6.29
N LEU A 491 -13.10 -29.64 -5.61
CA LEU A 491 -12.43 -28.94 -4.50
C LEU A 491 -11.30 -28.02 -4.95
N ARG A 492 -10.74 -28.21 -6.15
CA ARG A 492 -9.61 -27.42 -6.66
C ARG A 492 -9.90 -25.90 -6.73
N PRO A 493 -11.08 -25.43 -7.18
CA PRO A 493 -11.42 -24.01 -7.20
C PRO A 493 -11.43 -23.35 -5.81
N HIS A 494 -11.58 -24.13 -4.74
CA HIS A 494 -11.60 -23.64 -3.36
C HIS A 494 -10.20 -23.52 -2.74
N LEU A 495 -9.15 -24.07 -3.37
CA LEU A 495 -7.78 -24.00 -2.85
C LEU A 495 -7.29 -22.57 -2.57
N PRO A 496 -7.48 -21.58 -3.47
CA PRO A 496 -7.04 -20.20 -3.17
C PRO A 496 -7.72 -19.62 -1.93
N LEU A 497 -9.01 -19.93 -1.72
CA LEU A 497 -9.76 -19.51 -0.54
C LEU A 497 -9.25 -20.24 0.71
N PHE A 498 -9.08 -21.55 0.66
CA PHE A 498 -8.54 -22.35 1.77
C PHE A 498 -7.16 -21.87 2.20
N VAL A 499 -6.25 -21.64 1.25
CA VAL A 499 -4.90 -21.10 1.51
C VAL A 499 -4.98 -19.66 2.02
N GLY A 500 -5.92 -18.86 1.51
CA GLY A 500 -6.20 -17.52 2.01
C GLY A 500 -6.63 -17.53 3.47
N LEU A 501 -7.51 -18.45 3.85
CA LEU A 501 -7.99 -18.62 5.22
C LEU A 501 -6.89 -19.14 6.13
N LEU A 502 -6.09 -20.14 5.73
CA LEU A 502 -4.93 -20.59 6.53
C LEU A 502 -3.95 -19.46 6.91
N LYS A 503 -3.91 -18.37 6.14
CA LYS A 503 -3.08 -17.17 6.40
C LYS A 503 -3.73 -16.18 7.37
N VAL A 504 -5.05 -16.21 7.51
CA VAL A 504 -5.82 -15.34 8.40
C VAL A 504 -6.10 -16.15 9.65
N SER A 505 -5.18 -16.16 10.63
CA SER A 505 -5.26 -16.79 11.96
C SER A 505 -6.60 -17.46 12.28
N VAL A 506 -6.89 -18.58 11.60
CA VAL A 506 -8.13 -19.32 11.82
C VAL A 506 -7.84 -20.24 12.99
N GLY A 507 -8.83 -20.38 13.85
CA GLY A 507 -8.83 -21.38 14.89
C GLY A 507 -8.27 -22.72 14.43
N LEU A 508 -7.43 -23.33 15.26
CA LEU A 508 -6.79 -24.61 14.94
C LEU A 508 -7.86 -25.71 14.93
N VAL A 509 -8.02 -26.40 13.80
CA VAL A 509 -8.87 -27.60 13.71
C VAL A 509 -7.98 -28.82 13.86
N VAL A 510 -8.11 -29.53 14.98
CA VAL A 510 -7.30 -30.72 15.29
C VAL A 510 -8.16 -31.99 15.34
N PRO A 511 -7.65 -33.14 14.88
CA PRO A 511 -8.31 -34.42 15.11
C PRO A 511 -8.56 -34.64 16.61
N SER A 512 -9.73 -35.15 16.98
CA SER A 512 -10.13 -35.38 18.38
C SER A 512 -9.11 -36.24 19.14
N ALA A 513 -8.40 -37.13 18.44
CA ALA A 513 -7.34 -37.98 18.99
C ALA A 513 -6.13 -37.21 19.57
N ILE A 514 -5.82 -36.02 19.04
CA ILE A 514 -4.71 -35.18 19.53
C ILE A 514 -5.20 -33.94 20.28
N ALA A 515 -6.50 -33.64 20.26
CA ALA A 515 -7.11 -32.49 20.91
C ALA A 515 -6.84 -32.43 22.43
N ALA A 516 -6.86 -33.58 23.12
CA ALA A 516 -6.53 -33.65 24.54
C ALA A 516 -5.05 -33.32 24.84
N THR A 517 -4.15 -33.70 23.93
CA THR A 517 -2.70 -33.43 24.06
C THR A 517 -2.42 -31.95 23.83
N VAL A 518 -3.02 -31.37 22.79
CA VAL A 518 -2.98 -29.93 22.51
C VAL A 518 -3.60 -29.14 23.66
N GLY A 519 -4.79 -29.52 24.14
CA GLY A 519 -5.43 -28.89 25.29
C GLY A 519 -4.58 -28.92 26.57
N SER A 520 -3.88 -30.04 26.84
CA SER A 520 -3.02 -30.18 28.01
C SER A 520 -1.71 -29.37 27.95
N ALA A 521 -1.12 -29.25 26.77
CA ALA A 521 0.14 -28.52 26.57
C ALA A 521 -0.09 -27.00 26.45
N ALA A 522 -1.23 -26.59 25.92
CA ALA A 522 -1.55 -25.20 25.57
C ALA A 522 -2.59 -24.52 26.47
N GLY A 523 -3.32 -25.26 27.31
CA GLY A 523 -4.33 -24.71 28.22
C GLY A 523 -5.59 -24.19 27.52
N LEU A 524 -5.91 -24.71 26.33
CA LEU A 524 -7.00 -24.22 25.48
C LEU A 524 -8.30 -24.98 25.74
N PRO A 525 -9.44 -24.31 25.95
CA PRO A 525 -10.75 -24.96 25.97
C PRO A 525 -11.16 -25.39 24.54
N THR A 526 -11.64 -26.62 24.43
CA THR A 526 -12.03 -27.28 23.18
C THR A 526 -13.55 -27.40 23.09
N ASP A 527 -14.16 -26.97 21.98
CA ASP A 527 -15.58 -27.25 21.70
C ASP A 527 -15.68 -28.51 20.83
N GLU A 528 -16.20 -29.59 21.41
CA GLU A 528 -16.50 -30.81 20.67
C GLU A 528 -17.72 -30.59 19.77
N THR A 529 -17.54 -30.70 18.45
CA THR A 529 -18.67 -30.63 17.52
C THR A 529 -19.26 -32.05 17.37
N PRO A 530 -20.51 -32.31 17.77
CA PRO A 530 -21.06 -33.66 17.76
C PRO A 530 -21.05 -34.26 16.36
N GLY A 531 -20.39 -35.42 16.19
CA GLY A 531 -20.37 -36.18 14.93
C GLY A 531 -19.22 -35.89 13.96
N MET A 532 -18.28 -35.00 14.31
CA MET A 532 -17.06 -34.77 13.53
C MET A 532 -15.83 -35.32 14.29
N PRO A 533 -14.86 -35.97 13.64
CA PRO A 533 -13.62 -36.44 14.29
C PRO A 533 -12.61 -35.30 14.53
N TYR A 534 -13.11 -34.05 14.59
CA TYR A 534 -12.32 -32.83 14.68
C TYR A 534 -12.86 -31.94 15.79
N VAL A 535 -11.97 -31.18 16.41
CA VAL A 535 -12.25 -30.23 17.48
C VAL A 535 -11.85 -28.84 17.01
N TYR A 536 -12.74 -27.88 17.19
CA TYR A 536 -12.50 -26.47 16.86
C TYR A 536 -11.88 -25.75 18.06
N VAL A 537 -10.77 -25.04 17.84
CA VAL A 537 -10.12 -24.19 18.83
C VAL A 537 -10.32 -22.73 18.42
N ASP A 538 -10.93 -21.93 19.28
CA ASP A 538 -11.18 -20.49 19.06
C ASP A 538 -9.89 -19.71 18.71
N SER A 539 -9.94 -18.84 17.69
CA SER A 539 -8.81 -18.05 17.19
C SER A 539 -8.15 -17.17 18.26
N ASP A 540 -8.94 -16.57 19.16
CA ASP A 540 -8.42 -15.68 20.20
C ASP A 540 -7.61 -16.45 21.26
N LYS A 541 -7.78 -17.78 21.34
CA LYS A 541 -7.08 -18.66 22.28
C LYS A 541 -5.96 -19.44 21.58
N ALA A 542 -6.18 -19.86 20.33
CA ALA A 542 -5.16 -20.48 19.48
C ALA A 542 -3.95 -19.55 19.31
N ASP A 543 -4.15 -18.25 19.15
CA ASP A 543 -3.10 -17.24 19.12
C ASP A 543 -2.18 -17.36 20.34
N GLY A 544 -2.71 -17.43 21.56
CA GLY A 544 -1.91 -17.43 22.78
C GLY A 544 -1.01 -18.65 22.97
N ALA A 545 -1.36 -19.81 22.40
CA ALA A 545 -0.61 -21.05 22.59
C ALA A 545 0.15 -21.54 21.37
N LEU A 546 -0.37 -21.26 20.17
CA LEU A 546 0.43 -21.33 18.96
C LEU A 546 1.55 -20.29 19.04
N ASP A 547 1.29 -19.05 19.49
CA ASP A 547 2.36 -18.09 19.78
C ASP A 547 3.28 -18.61 20.88
N LYS A 548 2.79 -19.27 21.94
CA LYS A 548 3.68 -19.81 22.98
C LYS A 548 4.61 -20.89 22.46
N ALA A 549 4.10 -21.82 21.64
CA ALA A 549 4.91 -22.85 21.00
C ALA A 549 5.85 -22.26 19.94
N LEU A 550 5.37 -21.33 19.11
CA LEU A 550 6.16 -20.63 18.12
C LEU A 550 7.24 -19.73 18.76
N VAL A 551 6.97 -19.12 19.91
CA VAL A 551 7.93 -18.33 20.71
C VAL A 551 8.92 -19.23 21.45
N GLU A 552 8.48 -20.37 21.99
CA GLU A 552 9.34 -21.36 22.65
C GLU A 552 10.36 -21.98 21.69
N TYR A 553 10.00 -22.11 20.40
CA TYR A 553 10.87 -22.66 19.35
C TYR A 553 11.35 -21.61 18.32
N GLY A 554 11.20 -20.31 18.60
CA GLY A 554 11.67 -19.23 17.71
C GLY A 554 11.10 -19.23 16.27
N ALA A 555 10.01 -19.96 16.02
CA ALA A 555 9.40 -20.19 14.73
C ALA A 555 8.26 -19.20 14.45
N CYS A 556 7.97 -18.90 13.18
CA CYS A 556 6.71 -18.28 12.81
C CYS A 556 6.12 -18.95 11.56
N ILE A 557 4.80 -19.18 11.57
CA ILE A 557 4.05 -19.40 10.33
C ILE A 557 3.84 -18.01 9.73
N GLY A 558 4.91 -17.51 9.12
CA GLY A 558 5.06 -16.14 8.68
C GLY A 558 4.76 -15.94 7.19
N LYS A 559 4.06 -14.85 6.92
CA LYS A 559 3.91 -14.16 5.63
C LYS A 559 5.28 -13.93 4.97
N TYR A 560 5.55 -14.58 3.83
CA TYR A 560 6.59 -14.12 2.92
C TYR A 560 6.04 -12.89 2.17
N ALA A 561 6.61 -11.72 2.47
CA ALA A 561 6.32 -10.49 1.76
C ALA A 561 6.99 -10.54 0.37
N GLY A 562 6.18 -10.42 -0.68
CA GLY A 562 6.64 -9.86 -1.95
C GLY A 562 7.71 -10.65 -2.69
N CYS A 563 7.44 -11.89 -3.09
CA CYS A 563 7.94 -12.36 -4.38
C CYS A 563 6.79 -13.02 -5.13
N SER A 564 6.40 -12.43 -6.25
CA SER A 564 5.61 -13.05 -7.29
C SER A 564 6.41 -14.22 -7.90
N HIS A 565 6.54 -15.33 -7.18
CA HIS A 565 7.08 -16.55 -7.77
C HIS A 565 6.07 -17.06 -8.79
N ARG A 566 6.39 -16.88 -10.08
CA ARG A 566 5.69 -17.45 -11.24
C ARG A 566 5.84 -18.98 -11.34
N GLY A 567 5.85 -19.70 -10.22
CA GLY A 567 6.25 -21.10 -10.17
C GLY A 567 5.58 -21.96 -9.09
N SER A 568 4.50 -21.50 -8.46
CA SER A 568 3.60 -22.48 -7.83
C SER A 568 3.06 -23.34 -8.96
N TRP A 569 3.26 -24.65 -8.89
CA TRP A 569 2.58 -25.63 -9.74
C TRP A 569 1.16 -25.77 -9.19
N PRO A 570 0.22 -24.85 -9.50
CA PRO A 570 -0.99 -24.67 -8.69
C PRO A 570 -1.91 -25.88 -8.84
N GLU A 571 -1.70 -26.67 -9.90
CA GLU A 571 -2.46 -27.87 -10.22
C GLU A 571 -1.91 -29.15 -9.57
N GLU A 572 -0.66 -29.13 -9.09
CA GLU A 572 0.05 -30.36 -8.67
C GLU A 572 0.47 -30.34 -7.19
N VAL A 573 0.81 -29.18 -6.63
CA VAL A 573 1.38 -29.09 -5.27
C VAL A 573 0.90 -27.84 -4.52
N LEU A 574 0.37 -28.03 -3.31
CA LEU A 574 0.17 -26.96 -2.33
C LEU A 574 1.45 -26.77 -1.52
N THR A 575 2.01 -25.56 -1.50
CA THR A 575 3.24 -25.27 -0.74
C THR A 575 2.96 -24.29 0.41
N LEU A 576 3.34 -24.68 1.62
CA LEU A 576 3.32 -23.87 2.84
C LEU A 576 4.76 -23.48 3.20
N TYR A 577 4.94 -22.27 3.73
CA TYR A 577 6.25 -21.72 4.10
C TYR A 577 6.24 -21.29 5.57
N ALA A 578 7.38 -21.47 6.24
CA ALA A 578 7.65 -20.94 7.56
C ALA A 578 9.11 -20.49 7.65
N SER A 579 9.44 -19.66 8.64
CA SER A 579 10.82 -19.23 8.89
C SER A 579 11.10 -19.18 10.39
N ALA A 580 12.34 -19.46 10.78
CA ALA A 580 12.82 -19.35 12.16
C ALA A 580 14.01 -18.38 12.24
N LYS A 581 14.15 -17.71 13.40
CA LYS A 581 15.23 -16.74 13.65
C LYS A 581 16.55 -17.43 14.05
N GLU A 582 17.62 -16.65 13.96
CA GLU A 582 18.97 -16.99 14.38
C GLU A 582 19.03 -17.38 15.87
N GLY A 583 19.60 -18.55 16.19
CA GLY A 583 19.83 -19.03 17.57
C GLY A 583 19.17 -20.36 17.94
N ASP A 584 18.10 -20.76 17.23
CA ASP A 584 17.29 -21.96 17.56
C ASP A 584 17.35 -23.06 16.47
N ALA A 585 18.29 -22.96 15.52
CA ALA A 585 18.44 -23.89 14.39
C ALA A 585 19.18 -25.19 14.75
#